data_AF-A0A1H6TXV1-F1
#
_entry.id   AF-A0A1H6TXV1-F1
#
_cell.length_a   1.000
_cell.length_b   1.000
_cell.length_c   1.000
_cell.angle_alpha   90.00
_cell.angle_beta   90.00
_cell.angle_gamma   90.00
#
_symmetry.space_group_name_H-M   'P 1'
#
loop_
_entity.id
_entity.type
_entity.pdbx_description
1 polymer ?
#
loop_
_entity_poly.entity_id
_entity_poly.type
_entity_poly.pdbx_seq_one_letter_code
_entity_poly.pdbx_strand_id
1 'polypeptide(L)' 'MRLLESEVYRGRQIQVYLVCPGDLGAEPGQRVPRLGVRVDGQVVGGRAVLASVRELGRALAWGRRVVDRERAFS' A
#
# COMPACT_ATOMS: atom_id res chain seq x y z
N MET A 1 -8.27 -7.94 6.07
CA MET A 1 -7.65 -6.88 5.25
C MET A 1 -8.77 -6.17 4.50
N ARG A 2 -8.74 -4.84 4.37
CA ARG A 2 -9.81 -4.06 3.70
C ARG A 2 -9.23 -3.07 2.70
N LEU A 3 -9.75 -3.03 1.47
CA LEU A 3 -9.38 -2.01 0.47
C LEU A 3 -9.88 -0.63 0.93
N LEU A 4 -9.00 0.35 0.93
CA LEU A 4 -9.33 1.74 1.25
C LEU A 4 -9.37 2.60 -0.01
N GLU A 5 -8.34 2.49 -0.86
CA GLU A 5 -8.18 3.31 -2.06
C GLU A 5 -7.61 2.50 -3.21
N SER A 6 -7.96 2.91 -4.42
CA SER A 6 -7.54 2.26 -5.66
C SER A 6 -7.40 3.30 -6.75
N GLU A 7 -6.25 3.32 -7.44
CA GLU A 7 -6.02 4.21 -8.58
C GLU A 7 -5.25 3.53 -9.69
N VAL A 8 -5.48 3.95 -10.93
CA VAL A 8 -4.64 3.57 -12.07
C VAL A 8 -3.63 4.68 -12.31
N TYR A 9 -2.34 4.36 -12.21
CA TYR A 9 -1.25 5.30 -12.44
C TYR A 9 -0.31 4.74 -13.52
N ARG A 10 -0.18 5.47 -14.65
CA ARG A 10 0.67 5.09 -15.80
C ARG A 10 0.39 3.68 -16.34
N GLY A 11 -0.87 3.24 -16.26
CA GLY A 11 -1.33 1.91 -16.70
C GLY A 11 -1.15 0.80 -15.68
N ARG A 12 -0.64 1.11 -14.47
CA ARG A 12 -0.46 0.16 -13.37
C ARG A 12 -1.54 0.39 -12.32
N GLN A 13 -2.09 -0.68 -11.76
CA GLN A 13 -3.11 -0.61 -10.71
C GLN A 13 -2.43 -0.47 -9.35
N ILE A 14 -2.63 0.65 -8.66
CA ILE A 14 -2.20 0.88 -7.27
C ILE A 14 -3.41 0.64 -6.36
N GLN A 15 -3.21 -0.09 -5.27
CA GLN A 15 -4.23 -0.36 -4.26
C GLN A 15 -3.67 -0.16 -2.86
N VAL A 16 -4.40 0.55 -2.01
CA VAL A 16 -4.04 0.77 -0.61
C VAL A 16 -5.05 0.06 0.28
N TYR A 17 -4.55 -0.77 1.18
CA TYR A 17 -5.33 -1.59 2.09
C TYR A 17 -5.08 -1.22 3.54
N LEU A 18 -6.12 -1.27 4.36
CA LEU A 18 -5.99 -1.42 5.80
C LEU A 18 -5.71 -2.89 6.13
N VAL A 19 -4.61 -3.12 6.83
CA VAL A 19 -4.21 -4.43 7.35
C VAL A 19 -4.28 -4.34 8.86
N CYS A 20 -5.28 -4.99 9.45
CA CYS A 20 -5.45 -5.09 10.91
C CYS A 20 -4.65 -6.27 11.48
N PRO A 21 -4.30 -6.25 12.77
CA PRO A 21 -3.77 -7.44 13.45
C PRO A 21 -4.65 -8.68 13.22
N GLY A 22 -4.05 -9.80 12.87
CA GLY A 22 -4.76 -11.05 12.56
C GLY A 22 -5.30 -11.16 11.13
N ASP A 23 -5.20 -10.10 10.32
CA ASP A 23 -5.55 -10.17 8.91
C ASP A 23 -4.54 -10.98 8.10
N LEU A 24 -5.01 -11.58 7.01
CA LEU A 24 -4.14 -12.09 5.95
C LEU A 24 -3.24 -10.95 5.43
N GLY A 25 -1.92 -11.12 5.57
CA GLY A 25 -0.91 -10.11 5.21
C GLY A 25 -0.49 -9.19 6.37
N ALA A 26 -1.00 -9.39 7.59
CA ALA A 26 -0.45 -8.78 8.79
C ALA A 26 0.90 -9.41 9.14
N GLU A 27 1.85 -8.59 9.60
CA GLU A 27 3.15 -9.12 10.03
C GLU A 27 3.03 -9.87 11.37
N PRO A 28 3.84 -10.92 11.59
CA PRO A 28 3.91 -11.57 12.90
C PRO A 28 4.19 -10.56 14.02
N GLY A 29 3.34 -10.50 15.03
CA GLY A 29 3.46 -9.56 16.15
C GLY A 29 2.93 -8.15 15.87
N GLN A 30 2.27 -7.90 14.73
CA GLN A 30 1.58 -6.63 14.48
C GLN A 30 0.49 -6.38 15.53
N ARG A 31 0.60 -5.29 16.28
CA ARG A 31 -0.36 -4.91 17.34
C ARG A 31 -1.35 -3.81 16.95
N VAL A 32 -1.08 -3.10 15.85
CA VAL A 32 -1.87 -1.94 15.40
C VAL A 32 -2.18 -2.04 13.90
N PRO A 33 -3.28 -1.45 13.41
CA PRO A 33 -3.58 -1.40 11.98
C PRO A 33 -2.51 -0.64 11.18
N ARG A 34 -2.25 -1.11 9.97
CA ARG A 34 -1.26 -0.53 9.05
C ARG A 34 -1.81 -0.38 7.65
N LEU A 35 -1.17 0.47 6.85
CA LEU A 35 -1.40 0.57 5.42
C LEU A 35 -0.47 -0.34 4.64
N GLY A 36 -1.06 -1.23 3.84
CA GLY A 36 -0.39 -2.01 2.81
C GLY A 36 -0.62 -1.40 1.43
N VAL A 37 0.41 -1.38 0.59
CA VAL A 37 0.34 -0.92 -0.81
C VAL A 37 0.60 -2.10 -1.73
N ARG A 38 -0.28 -2.28 -2.71
CA ARG A 38 -0.09 -3.20 -3.83
C ARG A 38 0.00 -2.46 -5.15
N VAL A 39 0.82 -2.97 -6.05
CA VAL A 39 0.92 -2.56 -7.45
C VAL A 39 0.69 -3.81 -8.30
N ASP A 40 -0.30 -3.79 -9.17
CA ASP A 40 -0.71 -4.94 -10.01
C ASP A 40 -0.87 -6.24 -9.20
N GLY A 41 -1.44 -6.13 -8.00
CA GLY A 41 -1.65 -7.25 -7.08
C GLY A 41 -0.41 -7.69 -6.27
N GLN A 42 0.79 -7.19 -6.58
CA GLN A 42 2.00 -7.47 -5.82
C GLN A 42 2.16 -6.51 -4.65
N VAL A 43 2.55 -7.02 -3.47
CA VAL A 43 2.81 -6.18 -2.29
C VAL A 43 4.14 -5.46 -2.47
N VAL A 44 4.11 -4.14 -2.55
CA VAL A 44 5.30 -3.28 -2.73
C VAL A 44 5.68 -2.51 -1.46
N GLY A 45 4.96 -2.76 -0.36
CA GLY A 45 5.33 -2.32 0.99
C GLY A 45 4.13 -2.20 1.94
N GLY A 46 4.37 -2.46 3.23
CA GLY A 46 3.46 -2.14 4.33
C GLY A 46 4.18 -1.18 5.28
N ARG A 47 3.86 0.11 5.22
CA ARG A 47 4.81 1.14 5.72
C ARG A 47 4.29 2.18 6.70
N ALA A 48 3.00 2.22 7.02
CA ALA A 48 2.51 3.24 7.94
C ALA A 48 1.52 2.66 8.94
N VAL A 49 1.74 2.94 10.22
CA VAL A 49 0.66 2.88 11.22
C VAL A 49 -0.38 3.90 10.80
N LEU A 50 -1.65 3.51 10.77
CA LEU A 50 -2.74 4.39 10.35
C LEU A 50 -3.03 5.44 11.45
N ALA A 51 -2.14 6.43 11.60
CA ALA A 51 -2.27 7.47 12.60
C ALA A 51 -3.16 8.64 12.13
N SER A 52 -3.30 8.85 10.81
CA SER A 52 -4.16 9.89 10.23
C SER A 52 -4.44 9.66 8.74
N VAL A 53 -5.40 10.40 8.18
CA VAL A 53 -5.73 10.42 6.74
C VAL A 53 -4.53 10.80 5.87
N ARG A 54 -3.56 11.57 6.39
CA ARG A 54 -2.34 11.92 5.64
C ARG A 54 -1.51 10.70 5.24
N GLU A 55 -1.59 9.62 6.02
CA GLU A 55 -0.87 8.38 5.73
C GLU A 55 -1.45 7.66 4.49
N LEU A 56 -2.74 7.85 4.19
CA LEU A 56 -3.35 7.32 2.98
C LEU A 56 -2.76 7.98 1.72
N GLY A 57 -2.65 9.32 1.73
CA GLY A 57 -2.00 10.06 0.63
C GLY A 57 -0.53 9.70 0.45
N ARG A 58 0.19 9.45 1.56
CA ARG A 58 1.58 8.97 1.53
C ARG A 58 1.70 7.57 0.94
N ALA A 59 0.77 6.67 1.27
CA ALA A 59 0.73 5.32 0.73
C ALA A 59 0.50 5.32 -0.79
N LEU A 60 -0.42 6.16 -1.29
CA LEU A 60 -0.60 6.35 -2.74
C LEU A 60 0.65 6.93 -3.40
N ALA A 61 1.22 7.99 -2.84
CA ALA A 61 2.46 8.59 -3.35
C ALA A 61 3.63 7.59 -3.37
N TRP A 62 3.70 6.67 -2.40
CA TRP A 62 4.66 5.57 -2.40
C TRP A 62 4.41 4.62 -3.57
N GLY A 63 3.16 4.18 -3.78
CA GLY A 63 2.81 3.32 -4.92
C GLY A 63 3.22 3.93 -6.26
N ARG A 64 2.96 5.24 -6.46
CA ARG A 64 3.38 5.96 -7.67
C ARG A 64 4.90 5.97 -7.86
N ARG A 65 5.66 6.20 -6.78
CA ARG A 65 7.14 6.14 -6.82
C ARG A 65 7.67 4.75 -7.19
N VAL A 66 7.00 3.68 -6.74
CA VAL A 66 7.38 2.31 -7.13
C VAL A 66 7.14 2.10 -8.62
N VAL A 67 5.96 2.48 -9.12
CA VAL A 67 5.64 2.43 -10.56
C VAL A 67 6.66 3.22 -11.39
N ASP A 68 7.04 4.42 -10.94
CA ASP A 68 8.03 5.24 -11.64
C ASP A 68 9.42 4.60 -11.68
N ARG A 69 9.83 3.91 -10.61
CA ARG A 69 11.11 3.19 -10.58
C ARG A 69 11.12 1.98 -11.50
N GLU A 70 10.07 1.17 -11.48
CA GLU A 70 10.00 -0.04 -12.32
C GLU A 70 10.07 0.30 -13.81
N ARG A 71 9.43 1.39 -14.23
CA ARG A 71 9.55 1.90 -15.61
C ARG A 71 10.95 2.41 -15.96
N ALA A 72 11.74 2.90 -15.01
CA ALA A 72 13.10 3.37 -15.28
C ALA A 72 14.08 2.23 -15.59
N PHE A 73 13.70 0.99 -15.26
CA PHE A 73 14.47 -0.24 -15.53
C PHE A 73 13.85 -1.10 -16.65
N SER A 74 12.83 -0.59 -17.34
CA SER A 74 12.16 -1.24 -18.48
C SER A 74 12.47 -0.50 -19.78
#